data_AF-A0A2W5FUG3-F1
#
_entry.id   AF-A0A2W5FUG3-F1
#
_cell.length_a   1.000
_cell.length_b   1.000
_cell.length_c   1.000
_cell.angle_alpha   90.00
_cell.angle_beta   90.00
_cell.angle_gamma   90.00
#
_symmetry.space_group_name_H-M   'P 1'
#
loop_
_entity.id
_entity.type
_entity.pdbx_description
1 polymer ?
#
loop_
_entity_poly.entity_id
_entity_poly.type
_entity_poly.pdbx_seq_one_letter_code
_entity_poly.pdbx_strand_id
1 'polypeptide(L)'
;MDRPVDPKIADEDDIDVFAAREGDNSKYVIAADAPVLPSLASRCNTELVVKDDGSSMVLFDAPMPDAVHWVEYDMDLDSLTFVTWRGAIFSLGMKIHKPFRKYLSKKFEIYLVEMGEGKEMRMMDIVPLIVRRIGI
;
A
#
# COMPACT_ATOMS: atom_id res chain seq x y z
N MET A 1 39.24 57.94 12.58
CA MET A 1 39.41 56.57 12.06
C MET A 1 38.20 55.78 12.50
N ASP A 2 37.16 55.80 11.67
CA ASP A 2 35.94 55.02 11.84
C ASP A 2 36.25 53.54 11.69
N ARG A 3 35.80 52.73 12.65
CA ARG A 3 35.67 51.29 12.47
C ARG A 3 34.20 50.97 12.24
N PRO A 4 33.86 50.06 11.31
CA PRO A 4 32.48 49.82 10.91
C PRO A 4 31.70 49.09 12.00
N VAL A 5 30.41 49.44 12.09
CA VAL A 5 29.39 48.78 12.90
C VAL A 5 29.07 47.43 12.27
N ASP A 6 29.23 46.35 13.03
CA ASP A 6 28.83 44.99 12.60
C ASP A 6 27.32 44.94 12.33
N PRO A 7 26.86 44.31 11.24
CA PRO A 7 25.46 44.22 10.92
C PRO A 7 24.73 43.28 11.89
N LYS A 8 23.60 43.78 12.38
CA LYS A 8 22.63 43.09 13.23
C LYS A 8 22.36 41.67 12.72
N ILE A 9 22.56 40.68 13.58
CA ILE A 9 21.97 39.35 13.44
C ILE A 9 20.46 39.56 13.49
N ALA A 10 19.78 39.30 12.37
CA ALA A 10 18.33 39.32 12.33
C ALA A 10 17.84 38.01 12.95
N ASP A 11 17.05 38.17 14.01
CA ASP A 11 16.39 37.11 14.75
C ASP A 11 15.44 36.28 13.87
N GLU A 12 15.55 34.97 14.02
CA GLU A 12 14.50 33.95 13.98
C GLU A 12 13.23 34.26 13.16
N ASP A 13 13.26 33.91 11.87
CA ASP A 13 12.04 33.53 11.17
C ASP A 13 11.59 32.17 11.73
N ASP A 14 10.75 32.21 12.76
CA ASP A 14 9.90 31.12 13.21
C ASP A 14 9.08 30.62 12.00
N ILE A 15 9.60 29.61 11.31
CA ILE A 15 8.83 28.86 10.33
C ILE A 15 7.78 28.08 11.12
N ASP A 16 6.59 28.65 11.22
CA ASP A 16 5.43 27.95 11.74
C ASP A 16 5.02 26.85 10.75
N VAL A 17 5.61 25.66 10.93
CA VAL A 17 5.34 24.45 10.15
C VAL A 17 3.87 24.02 10.28
N PHE A 18 3.13 24.56 11.25
CA PHE A 18 1.73 24.24 11.51
C PHE A 18 0.75 25.36 11.11
N ALA A 19 1.23 26.45 10.51
CA ALA A 19 0.37 27.42 9.84
C ALA A 19 -0.37 26.70 8.71
N ALA A 20 -1.63 26.37 8.97
CA ALA A 20 -2.50 25.59 8.10
C ALA A 20 -2.47 26.17 6.68
N ARG A 21 -1.77 25.48 5.77
CA ARG A 21 -1.95 25.68 4.34
C ARG A 21 -3.41 25.33 4.06
N GLU A 22 -4.22 26.35 3.77
CA GLU A 22 -5.51 26.16 3.11
C GLU A 22 -5.28 25.19 1.95
N GLY A 23 -5.96 24.05 2.03
CA GLY A 23 -5.68 22.90 1.20
C GLY A 23 -5.73 23.27 -0.27
N ASP A 24 -4.55 23.40 -0.86
CA ASP A 24 -4.37 23.26 -2.29
C ASP A 24 -4.89 21.85 -2.61
N ASN A 25 -6.12 21.82 -3.12
CA ASN A 25 -6.81 20.60 -3.56
C ASN A 25 -6.22 20.17 -4.92
N SER A 26 -4.91 20.40 -5.11
CA SER A 26 -4.16 19.91 -6.25
C SER A 26 -4.22 18.39 -6.16
N LYS A 27 -5.06 17.83 -7.01
CA LYS A 27 -5.19 16.40 -7.22
C LYS A 27 -3.78 15.85 -7.38
N TYR A 28 -3.30 15.10 -6.38
CA TYR A 28 -1.97 14.47 -6.41
C TYR A 28 -1.81 13.74 -7.75
N VAL A 29 -0.90 14.25 -8.59
CA VAL A 29 -0.58 13.62 -9.87
C VAL A 29 0.55 12.65 -9.60
N ILE A 30 0.25 11.36 -9.69
CA ILE A 30 1.28 10.32 -9.70
C ILE A 30 2.14 10.57 -10.95
N ALA A 31 3.44 10.75 -10.77
CA ALA A 31 4.36 10.92 -11.87
C ALA A 31 4.26 9.73 -12.84
N ALA A 32 4.37 9.97 -14.14
CA ALA A 32 4.15 8.93 -15.15
C ALA A 32 5.16 7.77 -15.06
N ASP A 33 6.31 8.02 -14.44
CA ASP A 33 7.39 7.06 -14.18
C ASP A 33 7.34 6.45 -12.78
N ALA A 34 6.36 6.82 -11.95
CA ALA A 34 6.22 6.25 -10.63
C ALA A 34 5.95 4.74 -10.73
N PRO A 35 6.60 3.91 -9.90
CA PRO A 35 6.44 2.45 -9.92
C PRO A 35 5.14 2.01 -9.23
N VAL A 36 4.03 2.71 -9.50
CA VAL A 36 2.71 2.44 -8.92
C VAL A 36 1.79 1.96 -10.04
N LEU A 37 1.51 0.66 -10.03
CA LEU A 37 0.65 0.03 -11.02
C LEU A 37 -0.83 0.17 -10.62
N PRO A 38 -1.77 0.03 -11.58
CA PRO A 38 -3.20 -0.01 -11.27
C PRO A 38 -3.54 -1.13 -10.27
N SER A 39 -4.60 -0.92 -9.48
CA SER A 39 -5.04 -1.92 -8.51
C SER A 39 -5.48 -3.22 -9.19
N LEU A 40 -5.39 -4.34 -8.48
CA LEU A 40 -5.78 -5.64 -9.00
C LEU A 40 -7.26 -5.65 -9.41
N ALA A 41 -8.15 -5.14 -8.54
CA ALA A 41 -9.58 -5.03 -8.81
C ALA A 41 -9.94 -4.11 -10.00
N SER A 42 -9.05 -3.23 -10.45
CA SER A 42 -9.28 -2.42 -11.66
C SER A 42 -8.99 -3.18 -12.96
N ARG A 43 -8.30 -4.32 -12.87
CA ARG A 43 -7.80 -5.08 -14.03
C ARG A 43 -8.52 -6.40 -14.23
N CYS A 44 -8.97 -7.01 -13.14
CA CYS A 44 -9.55 -8.34 -13.16
C CYS A 44 -10.54 -8.52 -12.01
N ASN A 45 -11.33 -9.58 -12.05
CA ASN A 45 -12.12 -9.96 -10.88
C ASN A 45 -11.16 -10.49 -9.83
N THR A 46 -11.34 -10.05 -8.60
CA THR A 46 -10.51 -10.50 -7.48
C THR A 46 -11.34 -10.63 -6.22
N GLU A 47 -11.02 -11.64 -5.42
CA GLU A 47 -11.68 -11.94 -4.16
C GLU A 47 -10.64 -12.21 -3.08
N LEU A 48 -10.88 -11.70 -1.88
CA LEU A 48 -10.10 -12.02 -0.69
C LEU A 48 -10.90 -13.00 0.16
N VAL A 49 -10.34 -14.19 0.37
CA VAL A 49 -10.89 -15.20 1.27
C VAL A 49 -10.00 -15.26 2.52
N VAL A 50 -10.61 -15.15 3.69
CA VAL A 50 -9.92 -15.23 4.98
C VAL A 50 -10.65 -16.21 5.88
N LYS A 51 -9.93 -17.22 6.36
CA LYS A 51 -10.41 -18.19 7.34
C LYS A 51 -10.19 -17.69 8.77
N ASP A 52 -10.89 -18.28 9.72
CA ASP A 52 -10.85 -17.94 11.14
C ASP A 52 -9.51 -18.29 11.83
N ASP A 53 -8.80 -19.29 11.30
CA ASP A 53 -7.44 -19.67 11.64
C ASP A 53 -6.37 -18.65 11.16
N GLY A 54 -6.79 -17.66 10.35
CA GLY A 54 -5.94 -16.62 9.77
C GLY A 54 -5.35 -16.97 8.41
N SER A 55 -5.58 -18.18 7.89
CA SER A 55 -5.20 -18.54 6.53
C SER A 55 -5.96 -17.66 5.53
N SER A 56 -5.25 -17.05 4.58
CA SER A 56 -5.83 -16.09 3.64
C SER A 56 -5.38 -16.38 2.21
N MET A 57 -6.27 -16.13 1.24
CA MET A 57 -5.92 -16.18 -0.18
C MET A 57 -6.54 -15.03 -0.95
N VAL A 58 -5.84 -14.57 -1.98
CA VAL A 58 -6.37 -13.69 -3.02
C VAL A 58 -6.60 -14.54 -4.26
N LEU A 59 -7.85 -14.61 -4.69
CA LEU A 59 -8.25 -15.20 -5.96
C LEU A 59 -8.28 -14.10 -7.03
N PHE A 60 -7.80 -14.39 -8.22
CA PHE A 60 -7.87 -13.46 -9.36
C PHE A 60 -7.94 -14.22 -10.69
N ASP A 61 -8.61 -13.65 -11.69
CA ASP A 61 -8.88 -14.30 -12.98
C ASP A 61 -8.04 -13.76 -14.16
N ALA A 62 -7.00 -12.97 -13.87
CA ALA A 62 -6.04 -12.51 -14.88
C ALA A 62 -4.60 -12.58 -14.37
N PRO A 63 -3.60 -12.76 -15.27
CA PRO A 63 -2.20 -12.78 -14.87
C PRO A 63 -1.78 -11.53 -14.11
N MET A 64 -1.00 -11.73 -13.04
CA MET A 64 -0.39 -10.64 -12.28
C MET A 64 0.51 -9.78 -13.20
N PRO A 65 0.58 -8.45 -12.97
CA PRO A 65 1.46 -7.57 -13.76
C PRO A 65 2.93 -7.98 -13.71
N ASP A 66 3.34 -8.52 -12.57
CA ASP A 66 4.71 -8.84 -12.23
C ASP A 66 4.71 -9.83 -11.05
N ALA A 67 5.84 -10.49 -10.80
CA ALA A 67 5.98 -11.43 -9.70
C ALA A 67 5.94 -10.69 -8.35
N VAL A 68 5.02 -11.11 -7.48
CA VAL A 68 4.87 -10.54 -6.14
C VAL A 68 5.99 -11.09 -5.24
N HIS A 69 6.66 -10.19 -4.52
CA HIS A 69 7.66 -10.54 -3.53
C HIS A 69 7.04 -10.66 -2.14
N TRP A 70 6.18 -9.72 -1.74
CA TRP A 70 5.37 -9.83 -0.52
C TRP A 70 4.07 -9.02 -0.64
N VAL A 71 3.16 -9.27 0.30
CA VAL A 71 1.93 -8.49 0.48
C VAL A 71 1.99 -7.78 1.83
N GLU A 72 1.69 -6.49 1.84
CA GLU A 72 1.57 -5.69 3.04
C GLU A 72 0.09 -5.50 3.39
N TYR A 73 -0.29 -5.89 4.60
CA TYR A 73 -1.57 -5.54 5.20
C TYR A 73 -1.40 -4.33 6.11
N ASP A 74 -1.95 -3.19 5.67
CA ASP A 74 -2.05 -2.00 6.49
C ASP A 74 -3.31 -2.07 7.35
N MET A 75 -3.13 -2.21 8.66
CA MET A 75 -4.23 -2.31 9.61
C MET A 75 -4.98 -1.00 9.84
N ASP A 76 -4.32 0.13 9.60
CA ASP A 76 -4.87 1.47 9.84
C ASP A 76 -5.68 1.94 8.62
N LEU A 77 -5.21 1.60 7.42
CA LEU A 77 -5.88 1.91 6.15
C LEU A 77 -6.85 0.83 5.68
N ASP A 78 -6.85 -0.33 6.33
CA ASP A 78 -7.64 -1.50 5.94
C ASP A 78 -7.39 -1.91 4.48
N SER A 79 -6.13 -1.94 4.05
CA SER A 79 -5.75 -2.19 2.66
C SER A 79 -4.66 -3.25 2.53
N LEU A 80 -4.71 -4.01 1.44
CA LEU A 80 -3.62 -4.89 1.00
C LEU A 80 -2.86 -4.24 -0.16
N THR A 81 -1.54 -4.20 -0.03
CA THR A 81 -0.60 -3.70 -1.04
C THR A 81 0.34 -4.82 -1.44
N PHE A 82 0.43 -5.09 -2.73
CA PHE A 82 1.36 -6.04 -3.33
C PHE A 82 2.64 -5.31 -3.71
N VAL A 83 3.78 -5.88 -3.34
CA VAL A 83 5.09 -5.36 -3.72
C VAL A 83 5.78 -6.39 -4.60
N THR A 84 6.25 -5.96 -5.77
CA THR A 84 6.86 -6.85 -6.76
C THR A 84 8.36 -6.95 -6.57
N TRP A 85 8.97 -7.99 -7.14
CA TRP A 85 10.43 -8.15 -7.16
C TRP A 85 11.16 -6.99 -7.85
N ARG A 86 10.48 -6.26 -8.75
CA ARG A 86 11.02 -5.10 -9.46
C ARG A 86 10.80 -3.78 -8.70
N GLY A 87 10.26 -3.84 -7.48
CA GLY A 87 9.99 -2.67 -6.64
C GLY A 87 8.74 -1.89 -7.03
N ALA A 88 7.91 -2.43 -7.93
CA ALA A 88 6.61 -1.83 -8.23
C ALA A 88 5.60 -2.19 -7.15
N ILE A 89 4.62 -1.31 -6.93
CA ILE A 89 3.54 -1.53 -5.98
C ILE A 89 2.18 -1.43 -6.65
N PHE A 90 1.22 -2.20 -6.17
CA PHE A 90 -0.19 -2.06 -6.50
C PHE A 90 -1.06 -2.50 -5.32
N SER A 91 -2.29 -2.04 -5.26
CA SER A 91 -3.21 -2.44 -4.19
C SER A 91 -4.19 -3.51 -4.67
N LEU A 92 -4.85 -4.18 -3.72
CA LEU A 92 -6.01 -5.02 -4.04
C LEU A 92 -7.13 -4.20 -4.69
N GLY A 93 -7.26 -2.92 -4.33
CA GLY A 93 -8.27 -2.02 -4.86
C GLY A 93 -9.61 -2.06 -4.12
N MET A 94 -9.67 -2.75 -2.98
CA MET A 94 -10.83 -2.77 -2.08
C MET A 94 -10.41 -2.69 -0.62
N LYS A 95 -11.30 -2.17 0.23
CA LYS A 95 -11.10 -2.14 1.68
C LYS A 95 -11.36 -3.50 2.30
N ILE A 96 -10.52 -3.87 3.26
CA ILE A 96 -10.65 -5.12 4.00
C ILE A 96 -11.86 -5.05 4.95
N HIS A 97 -12.77 -6.00 4.77
CA HIS A 97 -13.99 -6.12 5.55
C HIS A 97 -13.66 -6.36 7.04
N LYS A 98 -14.35 -5.65 7.95
CA LYS A 98 -14.07 -5.62 9.41
C LYS A 98 -13.83 -7.00 10.06
N PRO A 99 -14.64 -8.04 9.79
CA PRO A 99 -14.45 -9.37 10.37
C PRO A 99 -13.12 -10.03 10.01
N PHE A 100 -12.53 -9.70 8.85
CA PHE A 100 -11.30 -10.34 8.36
C PHE A 100 -10.02 -9.78 8.99
N ARG A 101 -10.06 -8.53 9.47
CA ARG A 101 -8.90 -7.79 9.99
C ARG A 101 -8.19 -8.52 11.14
N LYS A 102 -8.96 -9.08 12.07
CA LYS A 102 -8.43 -9.86 13.21
C LYS A 102 -7.83 -11.21 12.81
N TYR A 103 -8.16 -11.72 11.63
CA TYR A 103 -7.68 -13.01 11.16
C TYR A 103 -6.45 -12.84 10.27
N LEU A 104 -6.41 -11.82 9.41
CA LEU A 104 -5.24 -11.48 8.59
C LEU A 104 -3.97 -11.19 9.40
N SER A 105 -4.11 -10.73 10.64
CA SER A 105 -2.98 -10.46 11.51
C SER A 105 -2.41 -11.69 12.23
N LYS A 106 -2.94 -12.89 11.99
CA LYS A 106 -2.52 -14.13 12.68
C LYS A 106 -1.47 -14.95 11.92
N LYS A 107 -1.27 -14.70 10.63
CA LYS A 107 -0.38 -15.47 9.76
C LYS A 107 0.60 -14.54 9.05
N PHE A 108 1.71 -15.12 8.61
CA PHE A 108 2.82 -14.41 7.95
C PHE A 108 2.90 -14.72 6.46
N GLU A 109 1.90 -15.39 5.90
CA GLU A 109 1.85 -15.82 4.51
C GLU A 109 0.44 -15.65 3.97
N ILE A 110 0.33 -15.42 2.67
CA ILE A 110 -0.91 -15.34 1.92
C ILE A 110 -0.77 -16.09 0.60
N TYR A 111 -1.82 -16.79 0.20
CA TYR A 111 -1.86 -17.51 -1.07
C TYR A 111 -2.34 -16.57 -2.18
N LEU A 112 -1.62 -16.53 -3.30
CA LEU A 112 -2.02 -15.85 -4.52
C LEU A 112 -2.45 -16.92 -5.52
N VAL A 113 -3.71 -16.91 -5.92
CA VAL A 113 -4.28 -17.98 -6.75
C VAL A 113 -4.87 -17.40 -8.02
N GLU A 114 -4.26 -17.78 -9.15
CA GLU A 114 -4.81 -17.49 -10.47
C GLU A 114 -5.85 -18.54 -10.83
N MET A 115 -7.06 -18.07 -11.13
CA MET A 115 -8.20 -18.88 -11.53
C MET A 115 -8.39 -18.80 -13.04
N GLY A 116 -8.63 -19.96 -13.67
CA GLY A 116 -9.06 -20.03 -15.07
C GLY A 116 -10.57 -19.83 -15.23
N GLU A 117 -11.00 -19.67 -16.47
CA GLU A 117 -12.42 -19.45 -16.85
C GLU A 117 -13.35 -20.57 -16.35
N GLY A 118 -12.84 -21.79 -16.19
CA GLY A 118 -13.57 -22.96 -15.67
C GLY A 118 -13.59 -23.10 -14.13
N LYS A 119 -13.15 -22.08 -13.37
CA LYS A 119 -12.88 -22.17 -11.91
C LYS A 119 -11.80 -23.18 -11.53
N GLU A 120 -10.98 -23.57 -12.49
CA GLU A 120 -9.77 -24.36 -12.26
C GLU A 120 -8.65 -23.45 -11.74
N MET A 121 -7.82 -23.98 -10.85
CA MET A 121 -6.61 -23.29 -10.39
C MET A 121 -5.53 -23.42 -11.46
N ARG A 122 -5.04 -22.30 -11.99
CA ARG A 122 -3.95 -22.26 -12.96
C ARG A 122 -2.59 -22.13 -12.29
N MET A 123 -2.52 -21.30 -11.26
CA MET A 123 -1.30 -21.01 -10.51
C MET A 123 -1.66 -20.79 -9.05
N MET A 124 -0.74 -21.22 -8.18
CA MET A 124 -0.77 -20.88 -6.76
C MET A 124 0.65 -20.48 -6.36
N ASP A 125 0.76 -19.31 -5.76
CA ASP A 125 1.99 -18.82 -5.17
C ASP A 125 1.76 -18.53 -3.67
N ILE A 126 2.81 -18.67 -2.87
CA ILE A 126 2.77 -18.41 -1.43
C ILE A 126 3.79 -17.31 -1.16
N VAL A 127 3.31 -16.17 -0.70
CA VAL A 127 4.16 -15.00 -0.46
C VAL A 127 4.04 -14.53 0.98
N PRO A 128 5.08 -13.90 1.54
CA PRO A 128 5.01 -13.30 2.87
C PRO A 128 3.87 -12.28 2.97
N LEU A 129 3.15 -12.33 4.09
CA LEU A 129 2.18 -11.34 4.52
C LEU A 129 2.81 -10.52 5.66
N ILE A 130 3.16 -9.28 5.33
CA ILE A 130 3.71 -8.32 6.28
C ILE A 130 2.56 -7.51 6.86
N VAL A 131 2.41 -7.55 8.17
CA VAL A 131 1.35 -6.80 8.87
C VAL A 131 1.94 -5.53 9.43
N ARG A 132 1.46 -4.38 8.96
CA ARG A 132 1.87 -3.06 9.45
C ARG A 132 0.84 -2.51 10.43
N ARG A 133 1.33 -2.04 11.59
CA ARG A 133 0.59 -1.23 12.56
C ARG A 133 1.39 0.03 12.81
N ILE A 134 0.89 1.21 12.43
CA ILE A 134 1.59 2.46 12.73
C ILE A 134 1.29 2.93 14.15
N GLY A 135 0.18 2.51 14.77
CA GLY A 135 -0.10 2.77 16.18
C GLY A 135 -0.10 4.27 16.49
N ILE A 136 -1.25 4.92 16.29
CA ILE A 136 -1.53 6.24 16.88
C ILE A 136 -2.10 6.01 18.29
#